data_AF-A0AAD5FHA6-F1
#
_entry.id   AF-A0AAD5FHA6-F1
#
_cell.length_a   1.000
_cell.length_b   1.000
_cell.length_c   1.000
_cell.angle_alpha   90.00
_cell.angle_beta   90.00
_cell.angle_gamma   90.00
#
_symmetry.space_group_name_H-M   'P 1'
#
loop_
_entity.id
_entity.type
_entity.pdbx_description
1 polymer ?
#
loop_
_entity_poly.entity_id
_entity_poly.type
_entity_poly.pdbx_seq_one_letter_code
_entity_poly.pdbx_strand_id
1 'polypeptide(L)'
;DSCQPVKDATPPAPCPDSCRSGAAEPWTVDNLLDDDSQSDQIPLQKLQLLGESDKLMTMLQNPHLRNLMQTVDSAEDKSKAMKKAMQEPLFVELANQCLQIIEPAENHDEDDDDE
;
A
#
# COMPACT_ATOMS: atom_id res chain seq x y z
N ASP A 1 -14.47 -34.14 45.47
CA ASP A 1 -13.38 -33.90 44.52
C ASP A 1 -12.86 -32.49 44.78
N SER A 2 -11.84 -32.37 45.62
CA SER A 2 -11.22 -31.09 45.96
C SER A 2 -9.88 -31.01 45.23
N CYS A 3 -9.78 -30.11 44.26
CA CYS A 3 -8.51 -29.80 43.61
C CYS A 3 -8.24 -28.30 43.72
N GLN A 4 -7.23 -27.93 44.52
CA GLN A 4 -6.59 -26.61 44.49
C GLN A 4 -5.43 -26.64 43.49
N PRO A 5 -5.16 -25.55 42.75
CA PRO A 5 -3.88 -25.38 42.08
C PRO A 5 -2.84 -24.77 43.03
N VAL A 6 -1.64 -25.35 42.99
CA VAL A 6 -0.47 -25.00 43.79
C VAL A 6 0.18 -23.73 43.23
N LYS A 7 0.50 -22.82 44.15
CA LYS A 7 1.43 -21.70 44.01
C LYS A 7 2.86 -22.21 43.74
N ASP A 8 3.55 -21.67 42.75
CA ASP A 8 4.99 -21.45 42.88
C ASP A 8 5.41 -20.25 42.03
N ALA A 9 5.99 -19.27 42.71
CA ALA A 9 6.55 -18.06 42.13
C ALA A 9 8.07 -18.23 42.11
N THR A 10 8.64 -18.30 40.92
CA THR A 10 10.09 -18.19 40.71
C THR A 10 10.33 -17.12 39.65
N PRO A 11 11.03 -16.01 39.96
CA PRO A 11 11.46 -15.05 38.96
C PRO A 11 12.73 -15.57 38.25
N PRO A 12 12.83 -15.51 36.91
CA PRO A 12 14.11 -15.74 36.27
C PRO A 12 15.04 -14.53 36.51
N ALA A 13 16.23 -14.83 37.01
CA ALA A 13 17.34 -13.91 37.22
C ALA A 13 17.82 -13.25 35.91
N PRO A 14 18.51 -12.09 36.00
CA PRO A 14 18.88 -11.24 34.86
C PRO A 14 19.96 -11.89 33.99
N CYS A 15 19.80 -11.74 32.66
CA CYS A 15 20.89 -11.99 31.72
C CYS A 15 22.01 -10.93 31.92
N PRO A 16 23.30 -11.34 31.95
CA PRO A 16 24.40 -10.41 32.14
C PRO A 16 24.82 -9.72 30.82
N ASP A 17 25.31 -8.52 31.02
CA ASP A 17 25.89 -7.54 30.10
C ASP A 17 26.77 -8.14 28.98
N SER A 18 26.29 -8.03 27.74
CA SER A 18 27.14 -7.84 26.57
C SER A 18 26.31 -7.24 25.45
N CYS A 19 26.47 -5.93 25.29
CA CYS A 19 26.69 -5.24 24.01
C CYS A 19 26.45 -3.74 24.21
N ARG A 20 27.29 -3.10 25.03
CA ARG A 20 27.49 -1.66 24.93
C ARG A 20 28.40 -1.40 23.74
N SER A 21 27.83 -1.02 22.60
CA SER A 21 28.31 0.04 21.70
C SER A 21 27.62 -0.08 20.34
N GLY A 22 26.54 0.66 20.18
CA GLY A 22 26.20 1.30 18.93
C GLY A 22 25.70 2.67 19.35
N ALA A 23 26.40 3.73 18.95
CA ALA A 23 25.87 5.07 19.11
C ALA A 23 24.52 5.07 18.40
N ALA A 24 23.43 5.07 19.18
CA ALA A 24 22.13 5.38 18.66
C ALA A 24 22.22 6.84 18.24
N GLU A 25 22.62 7.09 16.99
CA GLU A 25 22.06 8.22 16.28
C GLU A 25 20.56 8.13 16.53
N PRO A 26 19.94 9.14 17.16
CA PRO A 26 18.51 9.13 17.34
C PRO A 26 17.94 9.17 15.93
N TRP A 27 17.44 8.04 15.45
CA TRP A 27 16.61 8.00 14.26
C TRP A 27 15.37 8.77 14.67
N THR A 28 15.42 10.09 14.54
CA THR A 28 14.31 10.96 14.90
C THR A 28 13.17 10.54 13.99
N VAL A 29 12.13 10.03 14.63
CA VAL A 29 10.88 9.58 14.00
C VAL A 29 10.29 10.61 13.04
N ASP A 30 10.66 11.89 13.18
CA ASP A 30 10.36 12.98 12.26
C ASP A 30 10.82 12.76 10.81
N ASN A 31 11.88 11.98 10.55
CA ASN A 31 12.35 11.74 9.17
C ASN A 31 11.66 10.54 8.48
N LEU A 32 10.77 9.83 9.19
CA LEU A 32 10.06 8.65 8.66
C LEU A 32 8.63 8.98 8.18
N LEU A 33 8.10 10.17 8.49
CA LEU A 33 6.67 10.45 8.38
C LEU A 33 6.25 11.43 7.27
N ASP A 34 7.18 12.09 6.57
CA ASP A 34 6.80 13.21 5.68
C ASP A 34 7.11 13.03 4.17
N ASP A 35 7.90 12.02 3.75
CA ASP A 35 8.31 11.89 2.34
C ASP A 35 7.63 10.76 1.55
N ASP A 36 6.79 9.92 2.16
CA ASP A 36 6.11 8.83 1.43
C ASP A 36 4.69 9.20 0.95
N SER A 37 4.19 10.39 1.29
CA SER A 37 2.83 10.79 0.88
C SER A 37 2.76 11.33 -0.54
N GLN A 38 3.89 11.74 -1.13
CA GLN A 38 3.93 12.29 -2.50
C GLN A 38 4.28 11.24 -3.55
N SER A 39 4.89 10.11 -3.17
CA SER A 39 5.24 9.00 -4.06
C SER A 39 4.00 8.30 -4.62
N ASP A 40 2.93 8.18 -3.83
CA ASP A 40 1.64 7.62 -4.25
C ASP A 40 0.84 8.51 -5.22
N GLN A 41 1.28 9.75 -5.48
CA GLN A 41 0.57 10.67 -6.36
C GLN A 41 1.08 10.60 -7.80
N ILE A 42 0.16 10.34 -8.74
CA ILE A 42 0.50 10.30 -10.17
C ILE A 42 0.65 11.73 -10.74
N PRO A 43 1.79 12.07 -11.37
CA PRO A 43 1.96 13.37 -12.04
C PRO A 43 1.00 13.57 -13.21
N LEU A 44 0.59 14.81 -13.47
CA LEU A 44 -0.35 15.13 -14.56
C LEU A 44 0.12 14.65 -15.94
N GLN A 45 1.43 14.66 -16.21
CA GLN A 45 1.99 14.17 -17.47
C GLN A 45 1.72 12.68 -17.67
N LYS A 46 1.89 11.87 -16.62
CA LYS A 46 1.57 10.43 -16.64
C LYS A 46 0.05 10.22 -16.74
N LEU A 47 -0.74 11.08 -16.11
CA LEU A 47 -2.20 11.03 -16.21
C LEU A 47 -2.71 11.32 -17.63
N GLN A 48 -2.02 12.16 -18.40
CA GLN A 48 -2.37 12.43 -19.81
C GLN A 48 -2.19 11.20 -20.71
N LEU A 49 -1.22 10.33 -20.40
CA LEU A 49 -0.96 9.09 -21.17
C LEU A 49 -2.16 8.13 -21.14
N LEU A 50 -2.94 8.12 -20.04
CA LEU A 50 -4.20 7.36 -19.98
C LEU A 50 -5.17 7.80 -21.09
N GLY A 51 -5.12 9.09 -21.46
CA GLY A 51 -5.92 9.69 -22.51
C GLY A 51 -5.63 9.18 -23.92
N GLU A 52 -4.40 8.71 -24.15
CA GLU A 52 -3.91 8.26 -25.46
C GLU A 52 -4.20 6.77 -25.71
N SER A 53 -4.55 6.02 -24.66
CA SER A 53 -4.84 4.59 -24.74
C SER A 53 -6.25 4.32 -25.24
N ASP A 54 -6.36 3.86 -26.48
CA ASP A 54 -7.63 3.48 -27.11
C ASP A 54 -8.36 2.36 -26.34
N LYS A 55 -7.59 1.42 -25.77
CA LYS A 55 -8.13 0.35 -24.91
C LYS A 55 -8.79 0.93 -23.66
N LEU A 56 -8.12 1.86 -22.98
CA LEU A 56 -8.67 2.52 -21.80
C LEU A 56 -9.92 3.33 -22.16
N MET A 57 -9.87 4.09 -23.27
CA MET A 57 -11.00 4.88 -23.76
C MET A 57 -12.21 4.02 -24.10
N THR A 58 -12.00 2.86 -24.73
CA THR A 58 -13.04 1.89 -25.06
C THR A 58 -13.69 1.33 -23.79
N MET A 59 -12.90 0.98 -22.77
CA MET A 59 -13.44 0.56 -21.48
C MET A 59 -14.26 1.67 -20.82
N LEU A 60 -13.80 2.92 -20.90
CA LEU A 60 -14.53 4.09 -20.40
C LEU A 60 -15.82 4.37 -21.19
N GLN A 61 -16.07 3.79 -22.36
CA GLN A 61 -17.39 3.92 -23.01
C GLN A 61 -18.49 3.19 -22.24
N ASN A 62 -18.13 2.28 -21.32
CA ASN A 62 -19.09 1.57 -20.50
C ASN A 62 -19.72 2.48 -19.43
N PRO A 63 -21.05 2.71 -19.45
CA PRO A 63 -21.71 3.59 -18.48
C PRO A 63 -21.64 3.05 -17.05
N HIS A 64 -21.58 1.73 -16.85
CA HIS A 64 -21.45 1.13 -15.52
C HIS A 64 -20.10 1.45 -14.90
N LEU A 65 -19.03 1.37 -15.70
CA LEU A 65 -17.68 1.70 -15.24
C LEU A 65 -17.58 3.17 -14.83
N ARG A 66 -18.13 4.09 -15.64
CA ARG A 66 -18.18 5.52 -15.28
C ARG A 66 -18.92 5.76 -13.98
N ASN A 67 -20.03 5.07 -13.76
CA ASN A 67 -20.81 5.19 -12.53
C ASN A 67 -20.03 4.68 -11.32
N LEU A 68 -19.31 3.55 -11.45
CA LEU A 68 -18.42 3.05 -10.40
C LEU A 68 -17.34 4.08 -10.05
N MET A 69 -16.67 4.65 -11.06
CA MET A 69 -15.66 5.69 -10.84
C MET A 69 -16.24 6.92 -10.15
N GLN A 70 -17.38 7.42 -10.62
CA GLN A 70 -18.06 8.57 -10.02
C GLN A 70 -18.53 8.29 -8.58
N THR A 71 -19.00 7.07 -8.33
CA THR A 71 -19.39 6.62 -6.98
C THR A 71 -18.21 6.63 -6.04
N VAL A 72 -17.03 6.16 -6.48
CA VAL A 72 -15.81 6.17 -5.65
C VAL A 72 -15.32 7.60 -5.41
N ASP A 73 -15.33 8.45 -6.44
CA ASP A 73 -14.88 9.84 -6.38
C ASP A 73 -15.73 10.70 -5.44
N SER A 74 -17.06 10.55 -5.52
CA SER A 74 -18.03 11.32 -4.73
C SER A 74 -18.44 10.64 -3.41
N ALA A 75 -17.88 9.47 -3.06
CA ALA A 75 -18.26 8.78 -1.84
C ALA A 75 -17.75 9.48 -0.58
N GLU A 76 -18.62 9.60 0.42
CA GLU A 76 -18.26 10.02 1.78
C GLU A 76 -17.26 9.03 2.41
N ASP A 77 -17.55 7.72 2.29
CA ASP A 77 -16.65 6.64 2.70
C ASP A 77 -15.85 6.07 1.51
N LYS A 78 -14.76 6.76 1.13
CA LYS A 78 -13.88 6.34 0.01
C LYS A 78 -13.33 4.93 0.17
N SER A 79 -12.96 4.52 1.38
CA SER A 79 -12.46 3.16 1.64
C SER A 79 -13.49 2.08 1.32
N LYS A 80 -14.75 2.29 1.74
CA LYS A 80 -15.84 1.34 1.50
C LYS A 80 -16.26 1.33 0.05
N ALA A 81 -16.33 2.51 -0.59
CA ALA A 81 -16.64 2.64 -2.00
C ALA A 81 -15.57 1.95 -2.86
N MET A 82 -14.29 2.18 -2.55
CA MET A 82 -13.17 1.52 -3.22
C MET A 82 -13.27 0.00 -3.10
N LYS A 83 -13.48 -0.54 -1.89
CA LYS A 83 -13.64 -1.99 -1.68
C LYS A 83 -14.76 -2.59 -2.52
N LYS A 84 -15.88 -1.89 -2.64
CA LYS A 84 -17.01 -2.32 -3.48
C LYS A 84 -16.66 -2.26 -4.96
N ALA A 85 -16.05 -1.17 -5.41
CA ALA A 85 -15.63 -1.02 -6.79
C ALA A 85 -14.63 -2.13 -7.18
N MET A 86 -13.71 -2.49 -6.29
CA MET A 86 -12.77 -3.59 -6.51
C MET A 86 -13.43 -4.98 -6.58
N GLN A 87 -14.71 -5.15 -6.21
CA GLN A 87 -15.43 -6.41 -6.45
C GLN A 87 -15.90 -6.52 -7.91
N GLU A 88 -15.98 -5.41 -8.62
CA GLU A 88 -16.45 -5.37 -9.99
C GLU A 88 -15.28 -5.66 -10.94
N PRO A 89 -15.35 -6.71 -11.78
CA PRO A 89 -14.23 -7.10 -12.63
C PRO A 89 -13.83 -6.00 -13.62
N LEU A 90 -14.79 -5.17 -14.05
CA LEU A 90 -14.55 -4.04 -14.95
C LEU A 90 -13.67 -2.95 -14.30
N PHE A 91 -13.83 -2.72 -12.99
CA PHE A 91 -13.04 -1.73 -12.27
C PHE A 91 -11.62 -2.25 -12.02
N VAL A 92 -11.47 -3.54 -11.73
CA VAL A 92 -10.16 -4.18 -11.59
C VAL A 92 -9.39 -4.16 -12.92
N GLU A 93 -10.05 -4.49 -14.03
CA GLU A 93 -9.44 -4.42 -15.36
C GLU A 93 -9.01 -2.98 -15.71
N LEU A 94 -9.83 -1.98 -15.36
CA LEU A 94 -9.48 -0.57 -15.52
C LEU A 94 -8.22 -0.22 -14.72
N ALA A 95 -8.18 -0.58 -13.43
CA ALA A 95 -7.04 -0.29 -12.57
C ALA A 95 -5.75 -0.93 -13.13
N ASN A 96 -5.82 -2.19 -13.56
CA ASN A 96 -4.69 -2.87 -14.21
C ASN A 96 -4.24 -2.15 -15.48
N GLN A 97 -5.17 -1.67 -16.32
CA GLN A 97 -4.81 -0.90 -17.50
C GLN A 97 -4.19 0.45 -17.17
N CYS A 98 -4.69 1.17 -16.16
CA CYS A 98 -4.08 2.41 -15.69
C CYS A 98 -2.64 2.17 -15.22
N LEU A 99 -2.43 1.17 -14.36
CA LEU A 99 -1.12 0.77 -13.84
C LEU A 99 -0.14 0.43 -14.96
N GLN A 100 -0.57 -0.35 -15.96
CA GLN A 100 0.28 -0.68 -17.11
C GLN A 100 0.76 0.54 -17.91
N ILE A 101 -0.05 1.60 -17.98
CA ILE A 101 0.27 2.83 -18.72
C ILE A 101 1.19 3.74 -17.89
N ILE A 102 0.94 3.87 -16.59
CA ILE A 102 1.69 4.79 -15.71
C ILE A 102 3.01 4.18 -15.21
N GLU A 103 3.02 2.87 -15.00
CA GLU A 103 4.14 2.05 -14.55
C GLU A 103 4.36 0.92 -15.57
N PRO A 104 4.98 1.24 -16.73
CA PRO A 104 5.47 0.19 -17.62
C PRO A 104 6.52 -0.62 -16.86
N ALA A 105 6.44 -1.94 -16.93
CA ALA A 105 7.15 -2.91 -16.08
C ALA A 105 8.70 -2.94 -16.17
N GLU A 106 9.35 -1.85 -16.57
CA GLU A 106 10.81 -1.69 -16.71
C GLU A 106 11.48 -1.13 -15.44
N ASN A 107 10.96 -1.43 -14.25
CA ASN A 107 11.55 -0.97 -12.98
C ASN A 107 11.67 -2.10 -11.95
N HIS A 108 12.04 -3.30 -12.43
CA HIS A 108 12.62 -4.36 -11.62
C HIS A 108 14.06 -4.60 -12.08
N ASP A 109 14.88 -3.55 -12.07
CA ASP A 109 16.32 -3.70 -12.18
C ASP A 109 16.83 -4.14 -10.80
N GLU A 110 16.90 -5.45 -10.60
CA GLU A 110 18.08 -6.14 -10.09
C GLU A 110 18.90 -5.40 -8.99
N ASP A 111 18.36 -5.24 -7.78
CA ASP A 111 19.18 -5.17 -6.55
C ASP A 111 19.52 -6.60 -6.08
N ASP A 112 20.21 -7.36 -6.93
CA ASP A 112 20.90 -8.62 -6.58
C ASP A 112 22.39 -8.42 -6.90
N ASP A 113 23.05 -7.57 -6.12
CA ASP A 113 24.52 -7.56 -5.99
C ASP A 113 24.89 -6.58 -4.85
N ASP A 114 25.11 -7.10 -3.65
CA ASP A 114 26.26 -6.72 -2.83
C ASP A 114 26.47 -7.78 -1.74
N GLU A 115 27.62 -8.45 -1.87
CA GLU A 115 28.19 -9.59 -1.15
C GLU A 115 28.42 -9.39 0.36
#